data_AF-A0A8C8ZCF2-F1
#
_entry.id   AF-A0A8C8ZCF2-F1
#
_cell.length_a   1.000
_cell.length_b   1.000
_cell.length_c   1.000
_cell.angle_alpha   90.00
_cell.angle_beta   90.00
_cell.angle_gamma   90.00
#
_symmetry.space_group_name_H-M   'P 1'
#
loop_
_entity.id
_entity.type
_entity.pdbx_description
1 polymer ?
#
loop_
_entity_poly.entity_id
_entity_poly.type
_entity_poly.pdbx_seq_one_letter_code
_entity_poly.pdbx_strand_id
1 'polypeptide(L)'
;MKPSPLCWPLSCLLVLLPWSLATPTSTTPWQCPPGEEPNLDQRQDTLCRSCPPGTFSASWGSSPCQPHARCSLRRRLEAQLGTATQDTLCGGCQPGNQPCLPGRGCQ
;
A
#
# COMPACT_ATOMS: atom_id res chain seq x y z
N MET A 1 -38.93 4.37 51.81
CA MET A 1 -37.84 5.23 52.33
C MET A 1 -36.69 5.14 51.35
N LYS A 2 -36.33 6.28 50.78
CA LYS A 2 -35.39 6.46 49.67
C LYS A 2 -34.02 6.80 50.27
N PRO A 3 -32.91 6.11 49.93
CA PRO A 3 -31.61 6.55 50.40
C PRO A 3 -31.22 7.77 49.56
N SER A 4 -31.18 8.92 50.21
CA SER A 4 -30.61 10.15 49.70
C SER A 4 -29.08 10.01 49.67
N PRO A 5 -28.39 10.11 48.52
CA PRO A 5 -26.94 10.20 48.53
C PRO A 5 -26.53 11.64 48.84
N LEU A 6 -25.79 11.80 49.93
CA LEU A 6 -25.15 13.06 50.31
C LEU A 6 -24.21 13.53 49.19
N CYS A 7 -24.49 14.71 48.68
CA CYS A 7 -23.71 15.39 47.65
C CYS A 7 -22.44 15.98 48.29
N TRP A 8 -21.30 15.30 48.17
CA TRP A 8 -19.99 15.86 48.54
C TRP A 8 -19.52 16.87 47.47
N PRO A 9 -19.09 18.09 47.85
CA PRO A 9 -18.88 19.20 46.91
C PRO A 9 -17.56 19.15 46.13
N LEU A 10 -16.92 17.98 46.03
CA LEU A 10 -15.61 17.82 45.37
C LEU A 10 -15.62 16.83 44.19
N SER A 11 -16.77 16.21 43.88
CA SER A 11 -16.90 15.21 42.82
C SER A 11 -17.87 15.64 41.70
N CYS A 12 -17.88 16.93 41.37
CA CYS A 12 -18.72 17.49 40.29
C CYS A 12 -17.94 18.31 39.24
N LEU A 13 -16.61 18.26 39.24
CA LEU A 13 -15.79 18.95 38.21
C LEU A 13 -15.32 18.05 37.07
N LEU A 14 -15.53 16.73 37.16
CA LEU A 14 -15.27 15.78 36.07
C LEU A 14 -16.45 15.63 35.09
N VAL A 15 -17.38 16.58 35.05
CA VAL A 15 -18.49 16.64 34.07
C VAL A 15 -18.32 17.84 33.11
N LEU A 16 -17.12 18.42 33.02
CA LEU A 16 -16.80 19.49 32.07
C LEU A 16 -15.71 19.12 31.07
N LEU A 17 -15.30 17.85 30.97
CA LEU A 17 -14.61 17.45 29.76
C LEU A 17 -15.69 17.33 28.67
N PRO A 18 -15.62 18.13 27.58
CA PRO A 18 -16.40 17.83 26.40
C PRO A 18 -16.04 16.39 26.04
N TRP A 19 -17.05 15.55 26.02
CA TRP A 19 -17.03 14.22 25.45
C TRP A 19 -16.59 14.43 24.02
N SER A 20 -15.27 14.35 23.84
CA SER A 20 -14.59 14.60 22.59
C SER A 20 -15.32 13.75 21.57
N LEU A 21 -15.94 14.42 20.60
CA LEU A 21 -16.44 13.81 19.38
C LEU A 21 -15.31 12.92 18.86
N ALA A 22 -15.35 11.63 19.21
CA ALA A 22 -14.75 10.59 18.43
C ALA A 22 -15.67 10.46 17.21
N THR A 23 -15.69 11.50 16.38
CA THR A 23 -15.91 11.26 14.96
C THR A 23 -14.88 10.20 14.60
N PRO A 24 -15.27 9.04 14.05
CA PRO A 24 -14.32 8.28 13.27
C PRO A 24 -13.96 9.24 12.14
N THR A 25 -12.92 10.04 12.34
CA THR A 25 -12.23 10.69 11.26
C THR A 25 -11.76 9.50 10.46
N SER A 26 -12.56 9.12 9.46
CA SER A 26 -12.18 8.23 8.38
C SER A 26 -11.10 8.99 7.61
N THR A 27 -9.98 9.20 8.28
CA THR A 27 -8.68 9.44 7.68
C THR A 27 -8.24 8.07 7.19
N THR A 28 -9.08 7.42 6.39
CA THR A 28 -8.60 6.35 5.54
C THR A 28 -7.78 7.12 4.52
N PRO A 29 -6.43 6.96 4.51
CA PRO A 29 -5.63 7.55 3.46
C PRO A 29 -6.28 7.13 2.13
N TRP A 30 -6.49 8.05 1.20
CA TRP A 30 -6.99 7.69 -0.12
C TRP A 30 -6.07 6.60 -0.70
N GLN A 31 -6.61 5.40 -0.86
CA GLN A 31 -5.88 4.23 -1.38
C GLN A 31 -6.39 3.96 -2.79
N CYS A 32 -5.46 3.95 -3.74
CA CYS A 32 -5.75 3.52 -5.10
C CYS A 32 -5.79 1.99 -5.17
N PRO A 33 -6.65 1.42 -6.01
CA PRO A 33 -6.67 -0.02 -6.23
C PRO A 33 -5.37 -0.51 -6.88
N PRO A 34 -5.08 -1.81 -6.82
CA PRO A 34 -3.99 -2.41 -7.58
C PRO A 34 -4.10 -2.06 -9.06
N GLY A 35 -2.97 -1.72 -9.69
CA GLY A 35 -2.95 -1.24 -11.07
C GLY A 35 -3.12 0.27 -11.22
N GLU A 36 -3.29 1.00 -10.12
CA GLU A 36 -3.37 2.46 -10.12
C GLU A 36 -2.34 3.07 -9.15
N GLU A 37 -1.92 4.29 -9.45
CA GLU A 37 -1.08 5.16 -8.62
C GLU A 37 -1.79 6.47 -8.31
N PRO A 38 -1.43 7.15 -7.21
CA PRO A 38 -1.90 8.51 -6.94
C PRO A 38 -1.51 9.45 -8.08
N ASN A 39 -2.44 10.31 -8.47
CA ASN A 39 -2.12 11.35 -9.42
C ASN A 39 -1.35 12.48 -8.73
N LEU A 40 -0.05 12.59 -9.03
CA LEU A 40 0.80 13.67 -8.53
C LEU A 40 0.43 15.02 -9.17
N ASP A 41 -0.22 14.99 -10.34
CA ASP A 41 -0.72 16.18 -11.00
C ASP A 41 -2.06 16.57 -10.36
N GLN A 42 -1.99 17.47 -9.37
CA GLN A 42 -3.13 18.08 -8.65
C GLN A 42 -4.15 18.80 -9.56
N ARG A 43 -3.91 18.84 -10.88
CA ARG A 43 -4.75 19.48 -11.89
C ARG A 43 -5.90 18.59 -12.35
N GLN A 44 -5.81 17.28 -12.13
CA GLN A 44 -6.87 16.34 -12.46
C GLN A 44 -7.60 15.97 -11.17
N ASP A 45 -8.93 16.16 -11.12
CA ASP A 45 -9.84 15.68 -10.05
C ASP A 45 -9.82 14.14 -9.86
N THR A 46 -8.96 13.43 -10.58
CA THR A 46 -8.74 11.99 -10.44
C THR A 46 -7.64 11.76 -9.41
N LEU A 47 -8.03 11.25 -8.25
CA LEU A 47 -7.11 10.89 -7.16
C LEU A 47 -6.18 9.73 -7.56
N CYS A 48 -6.64 8.86 -8.45
CA CYS A 48 -5.92 7.68 -8.93
C CYS A 48 -5.84 7.68 -10.46
N ARG A 49 -4.70 7.25 -10.99
CA ARG A 49 -4.45 7.05 -12.43
C ARG A 49 -3.91 5.65 -12.67
N SER A 50 -4.20 5.06 -13.81
CA SER A 50 -3.67 3.75 -14.17
C SER A 50 -2.14 3.74 -14.27
N CYS A 51 -1.51 2.66 -13.85
CA CYS A 51 -0.06 2.49 -13.95
C CYS A 51 0.41 2.57 -15.42
N PRO A 52 1.47 3.33 -15.71
CA PRO A 52 2.09 3.34 -17.03
C PRO A 52 2.70 1.97 -17.38
N PRO A 53 2.85 1.65 -18.68
CA PRO A 53 3.43 0.38 -19.11
C PRO A 53 4.86 0.20 -18.56
N GLY A 54 5.15 -0.99 -18.04
CA GLY A 54 6.42 -1.31 -17.39
C GLY A 54 6.45 -1.02 -15.88
N THR A 55 5.32 -0.64 -15.29
CA THR A 55 5.16 -0.48 -13.83
C THR A 55 3.97 -1.28 -13.32
N PHE A 56 3.96 -1.56 -12.01
CA PHE A 56 2.90 -2.28 -11.33
C PHE A 56 2.61 -1.71 -9.94
N SER A 57 1.38 -1.94 -9.49
CA SER A 57 0.94 -1.71 -8.11
C SER A 57 0.14 -2.92 -7.66
N ALA A 58 0.70 -3.72 -6.75
CA ALA A 58 0.12 -4.99 -6.33
C ALA A 58 -0.88 -4.88 -5.18
N SER A 59 -0.83 -3.78 -4.44
CA SER A 59 -1.59 -3.58 -3.22
C SER A 59 -2.34 -2.26 -3.26
N TRP A 60 -3.44 -2.20 -2.52
CA TRP A 60 -4.12 -0.95 -2.25
C TRP A 60 -3.18 0.04 -1.57
N GLY A 61 -3.05 1.24 -2.13
CA GLY A 61 -2.09 2.19 -1.61
C GLY A 61 -2.12 3.55 -2.29
N SER A 62 -1.49 4.52 -1.63
CA SER A 62 -1.17 5.84 -2.18
C SER A 62 0.29 5.91 -2.64
N SER A 63 0.91 4.76 -2.93
CA SER A 63 2.28 4.70 -3.44
C SER A 63 2.26 4.75 -4.96
N PRO A 64 3.24 5.43 -5.59
CA PRO A 64 3.39 5.39 -7.04
C PRO A 64 3.69 3.97 -7.54
N CYS A 65 3.33 3.69 -8.79
CA CYS A 65 3.55 2.38 -9.39
C CYS A 65 5.05 2.08 -9.42
N GLN A 66 5.40 0.86 -9.03
CA GLN A 66 6.78 0.39 -8.97
C GLN A 66 7.20 -0.15 -10.34
N PRO A 67 8.44 0.04 -10.78
CA PRO A 67 8.91 -0.53 -12.04
C PRO A 67 8.93 -2.07 -11.97
N HIS A 68 8.64 -2.71 -13.10
CA HIS A 68 8.76 -4.16 -13.24
C HIS A 68 10.20 -4.65 -13.04
N ALA A 69 10.35 -5.83 -12.43
CA ALA A 69 11.62 -6.50 -12.27
C ALA A 69 12.23 -6.87 -13.63
N ARG A 70 13.45 -6.39 -13.87
CA ARG A 70 14.18 -6.67 -15.11
C ARG A 70 15.00 -7.95 -14.96
N CYS A 71 14.46 -9.07 -15.42
CA CYS A 71 15.12 -10.38 -15.32
C CYS A 71 16.45 -10.45 -16.07
N SER A 72 16.58 -9.70 -17.16
CA SER A 72 17.81 -9.56 -17.94
C SER A 72 18.99 -9.02 -17.14
N LEU A 73 18.76 -8.09 -16.21
CA LEU A 73 19.81 -7.60 -15.29
C LEU A 73 20.31 -8.68 -14.35
N ARG A 74 19.48 -9.69 -14.09
CA ARG A 74 19.81 -10.85 -13.25
C ARG A 74 20.20 -12.08 -14.08
N ARG A 75 20.45 -11.94 -15.41
CA ARG A 75 20.74 -13.06 -16.33
C ARG A 75 19.68 -14.16 -16.33
N ARG A 76 18.42 -13.80 -16.03
CA ARG A 76 17.28 -14.71 -15.97
C ARG A 76 16.33 -14.47 -17.12
N LEU A 77 15.65 -15.54 -17.51
CA LEU A 77 14.50 -15.50 -18.41
C LEU A 77 13.30 -14.93 -17.66
N GLU A 78 12.48 -14.15 -18.37
CA GLU A 78 11.15 -13.76 -17.90
C GLU A 78 10.25 -15.00 -17.94
N ALA A 79 9.83 -15.48 -16.78
CA ALA A 79 8.88 -16.58 -16.67
C ALA A 79 7.44 -16.08 -16.87
N GLN A 80 7.15 -14.86 -16.40
CA GLN A 80 5.85 -14.23 -16.54
C GLN A 80 6.03 -12.72 -16.72
N LEU A 81 5.34 -12.17 -17.72
CA LEU A 81 5.31 -10.74 -17.96
C LEU A 81 4.58 -10.05 -16.80
N GLY A 82 5.14 -8.93 -16.32
CA GLY A 82 4.47 -8.07 -15.37
C GLY A 82 3.22 -7.43 -15.97
N THR A 83 2.21 -7.23 -15.15
CA THR A 83 0.97 -6.52 -15.49
C THR A 83 0.90 -5.23 -14.67
N ALA A 84 -0.15 -4.42 -14.84
CA ALA A 84 -0.37 -3.27 -13.97
C ALA A 84 -0.52 -3.68 -12.49
N THR A 85 -0.95 -4.90 -12.20
CA THR A 85 -1.19 -5.39 -10.83
C THR A 85 -0.11 -6.33 -10.31
N GLN A 86 0.78 -6.82 -11.17
CA GLN A 86 1.75 -7.85 -10.80
C GLN A 86 3.12 -7.55 -11.38
N ASP A 87 4.16 -7.79 -10.58
CA ASP A 87 5.54 -7.69 -11.03
C ASP A 87 5.88 -8.76 -12.08
N THR A 88 6.94 -8.51 -12.86
CA THR A 88 7.54 -9.50 -13.75
C THR A 88 8.20 -10.59 -12.92
N LEU A 89 7.88 -11.85 -13.22
CA LEU A 89 8.47 -12.99 -12.53
C LEU A 89 9.64 -13.55 -13.34
N CYS A 90 10.80 -13.64 -12.69
CA CYS A 90 12.01 -14.17 -13.31
C CYS A 90 12.15 -15.67 -13.08
N GLY A 91 12.26 -16.43 -14.17
CA GLY A 91 12.48 -17.86 -14.19
C GLY A 91 13.95 -18.26 -14.18
N GLY A 92 14.24 -19.29 -14.97
CA GLY A 92 15.57 -19.90 -15.09
C GLY A 92 16.61 -19.00 -15.76
N CYS A 93 17.83 -19.51 -15.94
CA CYS A 93 18.92 -18.79 -16.59
C CYS A 93 18.60 -18.53 -18.05
N GLN A 94 19.03 -17.37 -18.52
CA GLN A 94 19.05 -17.09 -19.94
C GLN A 94 20.09 -18.01 -20.63
N PRO A 95 19.70 -18.78 -21.67
CA PRO A 95 20.62 -19.65 -22.37
C PRO A 95 21.70 -18.80 -23.04
N GLY A 96 22.97 -19.07 -22.71
CA GLY A 96 24.13 -18.38 -23.28
C GLY A 96 25.13 -17.85 -22.26
N ASN A 97 24.76 -17.65 -21.00
CA ASN A 97 25.66 -17.09 -19.97
C ASN A 97 25.62 -17.88 -18.66
N GLN A 98 26.22 -19.07 -18.68
CA GLN A 98 26.50 -19.93 -17.51
C GLN A 98 25.31 -20.75 -16.95
N PRO A 99 25.56 -21.93 -16.35
CA PRO A 99 24.50 -22.79 -15.83
C PRO A 99 23.84 -22.18 -14.59
N CYS A 100 22.50 -22.17 -14.54
CA CYS A 100 21.77 -21.86 -13.32
C CYS A 100 21.92 -22.98 -12.33
N LEU A 101 22.70 -22.76 -11.28
CA LEU A 101 22.77 -23.68 -10.16
C LEU A 101 21.63 -23.36 -9.16
N PRO A 102 20.85 -24.36 -8.75
CA PRO A 102 19.81 -24.17 -7.73
C PRO A 102 20.45 -23.61 -6.45
N GLY A 103 19.90 -22.50 -5.94
CA GLY A 103 20.39 -21.81 -4.74
C GLY A 103 21.61 -20.90 -4.92
N ARG A 104 22.26 -20.86 -6.09
CA ARG A 104 23.40 -19.95 -6.37
C ARG A 104 23.13 -18.91 -7.46
N GLY A 105 21.99 -19.02 -8.14
CA GLY A 105 21.60 -18.09 -9.20
C GLY A 105 22.41 -18.29 -10.49
N CYS A 106 22.33 -17.28 -11.35
CA CYS A 106 23.13 -17.19 -12.58
C CYS A 106 24.51 -16.65 -12.17
N GLN A 107 25.52 -17.51 -12.08
CA GLN A 107 26.90 -17.11 -11.79
C GLN A 107 27.66 -16.99 -13.09
#